data_AF-A0AAD8AH57-F1
#
_entry.id   AF-A0AAD8AH57-F1
#
_cell.length_a   1.000
_cell.length_b   1.000
_cell.length_c   1.000
_cell.angle_alpha   90.00
_cell.angle_beta   90.00
_cell.angle_gamma   90.00
#
_symmetry.space_group_name_H-M   'P 1'
#
loop_
_entity.id
_entity.type
_entity.pdbx_description
1 polymer ?
#
loop_
_entity_poly.entity_id
_entity_poly.type
_entity_poly.pdbx_seq_one_letter_code
_entity_poly.pdbx_strand_id
1 'polypeptide(L)'
;RRARLLVTVAWVISAIFSMPIVILYHETPIEGRLQCWIDFSEQWHWQLYMTLVAVTLFVVPALIISACYTVIVSTIWSKSKQLTPDPNRRQSR
;
A
#
# COMPACT_ATOMS: atom_id res chain seq x y z
N ARG A 1 -18.66 12.11 -4.26
CA ARG A 1 -17.48 13.00 -4.50
C ARG A 1 -16.20 12.41 -3.91
N ARG A 2 -16.17 12.06 -2.61
CA ARG A 2 -15.02 11.40 -1.95
C ARG A 2 -14.58 10.08 -2.59
N ALA A 3 -15.52 9.17 -2.90
CA ALA A 3 -15.20 7.91 -3.57
C ALA A 3 -14.54 8.09 -4.94
N ARG A 4 -15.02 9.04 -5.75
CA ARG A 4 -14.40 9.38 -7.05
C ARG A 4 -12.97 9.89 -6.87
N LEU A 5 -12.74 10.73 -5.85
CA LEU A 5 -11.41 11.24 -5.53
C LEU A 5 -10.46 10.09 -5.14
N LEU A 6 -10.92 9.15 -4.30
CA LEU A 6 -10.14 7.97 -3.90
C LEU A 6 -9.80 7.08 -5.11
N VAL A 7 -10.75 6.86 -6.01
CA VAL A 7 -10.53 6.10 -7.23
C VAL A 7 -9.51 6.80 -8.13
N THR A 8 -9.66 8.11 -8.39
CA THR A 8 -8.68 8.87 -9.19
C THR A 8 -7.29 8.84 -8.57
N VAL A 9 -7.19 9.03 -7.26
CA VAL A 9 -5.91 8.96 -6.52
C VAL A 9 -5.29 7.57 -6.64
N ALA A 10 -6.08 6.50 -6.48
CA ALA A 10 -5.58 5.14 -6.64
C ALA A 10 -5.03 4.90 -8.05
N TRP A 11 -5.76 5.30 -9.10
CA TRP A 11 -5.28 5.19 -10.49
C TRP A 11 -4.00 5.96 -10.77
N VAL A 12 -3.91 7.21 -10.28
CA VAL A 12 -2.71 8.04 -10.43
C VAL A 12 -1.51 7.41 -9.70
N ILE A 13 -1.72 6.95 -8.46
CA ILE A 13 -0.68 6.27 -7.69
C ILE A 13 -0.21 5.01 -8.39
N SER A 14 -1.12 4.17 -8.89
CA SER A 14 -0.79 2.97 -9.65
C SER A 14 0.00 3.29 -10.93
N ALA A 15 -0.37 4.34 -11.66
CA ALA A 15 0.36 4.78 -12.85
C ALA A 15 1.78 5.25 -12.52
N ILE A 16 1.94 6.05 -11.45
CA ILE A 16 3.26 6.54 -11.00
C ILE A 16 4.15 5.39 -10.58
N PHE A 17 3.65 4.42 -9.81
CA PHE A 17 4.43 3.26 -9.39
C PHE A 17 4.76 2.31 -10.55
N SER A 18 3.97 2.31 -11.63
CA SER A 18 4.22 1.47 -12.81
C SER A 18 5.17 2.13 -13.83
N MET A 19 5.28 3.46 -13.85
CA MET A 19 6.21 4.19 -14.74
C MET A 19 7.68 3.73 -14.66
N PRO A 20 8.31 3.54 -13.48
CA PRO A 20 9.72 3.14 -13.42
C PRO A 20 9.99 1.80 -14.11
N ILE A 21 9.03 0.86 -14.16
CA ILE A 21 9.18 -0.39 -14.90
C ILE A 21 9.40 -0.15 -16.40
N VAL A 22 8.75 0.84 -17.00
CA VAL A 22 8.86 1.06 -18.46
C VAL A 22 10.20 1.69 -18.84
N ILE A 23 10.80 2.48 -17.95
CA ILE A 23 12.06 3.20 -18.21
C ILE A 23 13.27 2.29 -17.99
N LEU A 24 13.17 1.35 -17.05
CA LEU A 24 14.30 0.48 -16.69
C LEU A 24 14.49 -0.73 -17.61
N TYR A 25 13.42 -1.22 -18.24
CA TYR A 25 13.51 -2.39 -19.12
C TYR A 25 14.01 -1.96 -20.50
N HIS A 26 15.12 -2.54 -20.93
CA HIS A 26 15.66 -2.33 -22.27
C HIS A 26 15.69 -3.66 -23.03
N GLU A 27 15.54 -3.60 -24.34
CA GLU A 27 15.76 -4.78 -25.18
C GLU A 27 17.28 -4.97 -25.35
N THR A 28 17.77 -6.14 -24.97
CA THR A 28 19.16 -6.53 -25.16
C THR A 28 19.23 -7.89 -25.85
N PRO A 29 20.17 -8.08 -26.80
CA PRO A 29 20.40 -9.38 -27.42
C PRO A 29 21.19 -10.26 -26.44
N ILE A 30 20.52 -11.26 -25.87
CA ILE A 30 21.13 -12.24 -24.95
C ILE A 30 21.07 -13.59 -25.65
N GLU A 31 22.21 -14.28 -25.81
CA GLU A 31 22.26 -15.63 -26.43
C GLU A 31 21.57 -15.70 -27.82
N GLY A 32 21.67 -14.63 -28.63
CA GLY A 32 21.10 -14.58 -29.97
C GLY A 32 19.57 -14.38 -30.03
N ARG A 33 18.91 -14.13 -28.89
CA ARG A 33 17.48 -13.81 -28.79
C ARG A 33 17.31 -12.43 -28.17
N LEU A 34 16.43 -11.62 -28.75
CA LEU A 34 16.04 -10.34 -28.13
C LEU A 34 15.23 -10.66 -26.87
N GLN A 35 15.74 -10.23 -25.71
CA GLN A 35 15.05 -10.36 -24.43
C GLN A 35 14.91 -8.98 -23.79
N CYS A 36 13.77 -8.76 -23.14
CA CYS A 36 13.54 -7.57 -22.34
C CYS A 36 14.22 -7.79 -20.99
N TRP A 37 15.34 -7.11 -20.74
CA TRP A 37 16.15 -7.31 -19.54
C TRP A 37 16.51 -5.98 -18.90
N ILE A 38 16.70 -6.04 -17.59
CA ILE A 38 17.12 -4.90 -16.77
C ILE A 38 18.64 -5.03 -16.62
N ASP A 39 19.39 -4.22 -17.36
CA ASP A 39 20.86 -4.25 -17.27
C ASP A 39 21.31 -3.22 -16.24
N PHE A 40 21.62 -3.70 -15.04
CA PHE A 40 22.25 -2.90 -14.00
C PHE A 40 23.72 -3.30 -13.92
N SER A 41 24.62 -2.42 -14.38
CA SER A 41 26.06 -2.70 -14.38
C SER A 41 26.65 -2.89 -12.98
N GLU A 42 25.97 -2.38 -11.94
CA GLU A 42 26.43 -2.36 -10.55
C GLU A 42 25.45 -3.11 -9.64
N GLN A 43 25.94 -4.01 -8.78
CA GLN A 43 25.09 -4.79 -7.87
C GLN A 43 24.29 -3.93 -6.88
N TRP A 44 24.81 -2.75 -6.51
CA TRP A 44 24.13 -1.82 -5.60
C TRP A 44 22.78 -1.34 -6.15
N HIS A 45 22.70 -1.06 -7.46
CA HIS A 45 21.45 -0.65 -8.09
C HIS A 45 20.39 -1.75 -8.03
N TRP A 46 20.82 -3.01 -8.17
CA TRP A 46 19.95 -4.17 -8.07
C TRP A 46 19.34 -4.33 -6.67
N GLN A 47 20.18 -4.21 -5.63
CA GLN A 47 19.73 -4.30 -4.23
C GLN A 47 18.76 -3.17 -3.89
N LEU A 48 19.08 -1.94 -4.29
CA LEU A 48 18.25 -0.76 -4.03
C LEU A 48 16.90 -0.87 -4.76
N TYR A 49 16.91 -1.29 -6.03
CA TYR A 49 15.68 -1.54 -6.80
C TYR A 49 14.79 -2.58 -6.12
N MET A 50 15.34 -3.75 -5.78
CA MET A 50 14.55 -4.80 -5.12
C MET A 50 14.01 -4.39 -3.76
N THR A 51 14.80 -3.65 -2.98
CA THR A 51 14.36 -3.14 -1.68
C THR A 51 13.21 -2.15 -1.85
N LEU A 52 13.31 -1.22 -2.80
CA LEU A 52 12.24 -0.26 -3.10
C LEU A 52 10.96 -0.96 -3.57
N VAL A 53 11.09 -1.96 -4.47
CA VAL A 53 9.96 -2.77 -4.93
C VAL A 53 9.30 -3.50 -3.76
N ALA A 54 10.08 -4.16 -2.91
CA ALA A 54 9.56 -4.88 -1.76
C ALA A 54 8.87 -3.96 -0.74
N VAL A 55 9.47 -2.81 -0.42
CA VAL A 55 8.88 -1.81 0.48
C VAL A 55 7.56 -1.30 -0.08
N THR A 56 7.52 -1.02 -1.37
CA THR A 56 6.32 -0.49 -2.03
C THR A 56 5.19 -1.50 -2.11
N LEU A 57 5.49 -2.77 -2.43
CA LEU A 57 4.47 -3.80 -2.64
C LEU A 57 4.00 -4.49 -1.37
N PHE A 58 4.86 -4.56 -0.34
CA PHE A 58 4.53 -5.26 0.91
C PHE A 58 4.35 -4.30 2.08
N VAL A 59 5.37 -3.48 2.36
CA VAL A 59 5.41 -2.67 3.59
C VAL A 59 4.37 -1.55 3.56
N VAL A 60 4.30 -0.78 2.47
CA VAL A 60 3.36 0.34 2.35
C VAL A 60 1.89 -0.14 2.44
N PRO A 61 1.44 -1.16 1.67
CA PRO A 61 0.09 -1.70 1.82
C PRO A 61 -0.20 -2.26 3.21
N ALA A 62 0.76 -2.95 3.84
CA ALA A 62 0.59 -3.48 5.19
C ALA A 62 0.38 -2.36 6.22
N LEU A 63 1.12 -1.25 6.13
CA LEU A 63 0.95 -0.09 6.99
C LEU A 63 -0.39 0.62 6.78
N ILE A 64 -0.84 0.72 5.52
CA ILE A 64 -2.15 1.32 5.21
C ILE A 64 -3.27 0.46 5.83
N ILE A 65 -3.24 -0.86 5.61
CA ILE A 65 -4.25 -1.78 6.13
C ILE A 65 -4.25 -1.75 7.67
N SER A 66 -3.08 -1.81 8.31
CA SER A 66 -2.98 -1.80 9.77
C SER A 66 -3.50 -0.50 10.39
N ALA A 67 -3.22 0.65 9.78
CA ALA A 67 -3.76 1.93 10.19
C ALA A 67 -5.29 1.98 10.04
N CYS A 68 -5.82 1.54 8.89
CA CYS A 68 -7.27 1.46 8.66
C CYS A 68 -7.96 0.58 9.71
N TYR A 69 -7.41 -0.61 9.98
CA TYR A 69 -7.96 -1.51 10.99
C TYR A 69 -7.91 -0.92 12.40
N THR A 70 -6.81 -0.28 12.77
CA THR A 70 -6.69 0.39 14.07
C THR A 70 -7.79 1.43 14.25
N VAL A 71 -8.03 2.27 13.24
CA VAL A 71 -9.10 3.29 13.27
C VAL A 71 -10.49 2.65 13.40
N ILE A 72 -10.74 1.55 12.67
CA ILE A 72 -12.01 0.82 12.76
C ILE A 72 -12.23 0.29 14.18
N VAL A 73 -11.23 -0.39 14.76
CA VAL A 73 -11.31 -0.95 16.12
C VAL A 73 -11.51 0.15 17.16
N SER A 74 -10.72 1.23 17.09
CA SER A 74 -10.87 2.38 17.99
C SER A 74 -12.27 3.02 17.89
N THR A 75 -12.82 3.11 16.68
CA THR A 75 -14.18 3.63 16.46
C THR A 75 -15.23 2.72 17.11
N ILE A 76 -15.12 1.40 16.90
CA ILE A 76 -16.03 0.42 17.50
C ILE A 76 -16.00 0.51 19.03
N TRP A 77 -14.82 0.56 19.64
CA TRP A 77 -14.68 0.64 21.10
C TRP A 77 -15.23 1.96 21.65
N SER A 78 -14.97 3.07 20.97
CA SER A 78 -15.51 4.39 21.35
C SER A 78 -17.05 4.39 21.34
N LYS A 79 -17.66 3.82 20.29
CA LYS A 79 -19.13 3.71 20.19
C LYS A 79 -19.71 2.71 21.19
N SER A 80 -19.05 1.57 21.41
CA SER A 80 -19.47 0.57 22.41
C SER A 80 -19.51 1.15 23.83
N LYS A 81 -18.51 1.95 24.20
CA LYS A 81 -18.47 2.64 25.51
C LYS A 81 -19.62 3.63 25.70
N GLN A 82 -20.13 4.24 24.62
CA GLN A 82 -21.29 5.14 24.67
C GLN A 82 -22.62 4.41 24.81
N LEU A 83 -22.70 3.16 24.34
CA LEU A 83 -23.87 2.29 24.43
C LEU A 83 -23.90 1.43 25.69
N THR A 84 -22.82 1.43 26.49
CA THR A 84 -22.80 0.70 27.75
C THR A 84 -23.75 1.41 28.72
N PRO A 85 -24.86 0.78 29.16
CA PRO A 85 -25.81 1.42 30.05
C PRO A 85 -25.12 1.69 31.38
N ASP A 86 -25.30 2.91 31.91
CA ASP A 86 -24.90 3.25 33.28
C ASP A 86 -25.52 2.23 34.25
N PRO A 87 -24.72 1.42 34.98
CA PRO A 87 -25.26 0.41 35.90
C PRO A 87 -26.08 1.04 37.03
N ASN A 88 -25.92 2.34 37.30
CA ASN A 88 -26.62 3.09 38.32
C ASN A 88 -28.08 3.43 37.92
N ARG A 89 -28.44 3.34 36.62
CA ARG A 89 -29.82 3.60 36.16
C ARG A 89 -30.79 2.44 36.37
N ARG A 90 -30.29 1.22 36.66
CA ARG A 90 -31.12 0.05 36.97
C ARG A 90 -31.47 -0.08 38.45
N GLN A 91 -30.78 0.63 39.34
CA GLN A 91 -30.99 0.52 40.78
C GLN A 91 -32.04 1.52 41.33
N SER A 92 -32.50 2.45 40.49
CA SER A 92 -33.49 3.48 40.81
C SER A 92 -34.90 3.18 40.28
N ARG A 93 -35.17 1.97 39.77
CA ARG A 93 -36.50 1.57 39.31
C ARG A 93 -36.95 0.30 40.03
#